data_AF-A0A960ASV5-F1
#
_entry.id   AF-A0A960ASV5-F1
#
_cell.length_a   1.000
_cell.length_b   1.000
_cell.length_c   1.000
_cell.angle_alpha   90.00
_cell.angle_beta   90.00
_cell.angle_gamma   90.00
#
_symmetry.space_group_name_H-M   'P 1'
#
loop_
_entity.id
_entity.type
_entity.pdbx_description
1 polymer ?
#
loop_
_entity_poly.entity_id
_entity_poly.type
_entity_poly.pdbx_seq_one_letter_code
_entity_poly.pdbx_strand_id
1 'polypeptide(L)'
;MINPPPRPALRKAPDADVHPVAPMPSAVPAPRATPRPELRPVTGFGGRTSDTLVHRSKKVKLTTLEVKVPKRVAKAAKQKAKARGQRLDDVVGAALLNYVDGL
;
A
#
# COMPACT_ATOMS: atom_id res chain seq x y z
N MET A 1 14.36 -13.52 55.73
CA MET A 1 13.94 -13.25 54.33
C MET A 1 14.18 -14.52 53.54
N ILE A 2 13.14 -15.18 53.05
CA ILE A 2 13.26 -16.43 52.26
C ILE A 2 13.38 -16.03 50.80
N ASN A 3 14.53 -16.31 50.17
CA ASN A 3 14.70 -16.09 48.75
C ASN A 3 13.80 -17.07 47.97
N PRO A 4 12.95 -16.61 47.05
CA PRO A 4 12.14 -17.49 46.24
C PRO A 4 13.02 -18.35 45.33
N PRO A 5 12.61 -19.59 45.00
CA PRO A 5 13.39 -20.46 44.15
C PRO A 5 13.59 -19.84 42.76
N PRO A 6 14.75 -20.07 42.11
CA PRO A 6 15.05 -19.51 40.80
C PRO A 6 14.07 -20.06 39.74
N ARG A 7 13.59 -19.18 38.87
CA ARG A 7 12.67 -19.56 37.79
C ARG A 7 13.40 -20.33 36.70
N PRO A 8 12.79 -21.38 36.11
CA PRO A 8 13.37 -22.10 34.97
C PRO A 8 13.60 -21.17 33.76
N ALA A 9 14.72 -21.37 33.07
CA ALA A 9 15.04 -20.64 31.84
C ALA A 9 14.19 -21.13 30.65
N LEU A 10 13.74 -20.19 29.80
CA LEU A 10 13.04 -20.50 28.56
C LEU A 10 13.99 -21.23 27.58
N ARG A 11 13.55 -22.35 27.00
CA ARG A 11 14.33 -23.11 26.02
C ARG A 11 13.84 -22.85 24.60
N LYS A 12 14.76 -22.85 23.62
CA LYS A 12 14.42 -22.73 22.20
C LYS A 12 13.58 -23.95 21.79
N ALA A 13 12.47 -23.70 21.11
CA ALA A 13 11.60 -24.76 20.59
C ALA A 13 12.30 -25.51 19.44
N PRO A 14 12.08 -26.83 19.28
CA PRO A 14 12.77 -27.64 18.26
C PRO A 14 12.42 -27.24 16.82
N ASP A 15 11.29 -26.58 16.62
CA ASP A 15 10.75 -26.09 15.35
C ASP A 15 11.08 -24.62 15.08
N ALA A 16 11.91 -24.00 15.90
CA ALA A 16 12.24 -22.58 15.78
C ALA A 16 12.97 -22.22 14.46
N ASP A 17 13.47 -23.22 13.73
CA ASP A 17 14.10 -23.04 12.41
C ASP A 17 13.15 -23.41 11.25
N VAL A 18 11.90 -23.76 11.53
CA VAL A 18 10.88 -24.09 10.53
C VAL A 18 10.12 -22.82 10.14
N HIS A 19 10.42 -22.31 8.94
CA HIS A 19 9.67 -21.22 8.33
C HIS A 19 8.64 -21.76 7.31
N PRO A 20 7.41 -21.23 7.29
CA PRO A 20 6.43 -21.63 6.28
C PRO A 20 6.94 -21.21 4.89
N VAL A 21 7.11 -22.19 4.00
CA VAL A 21 7.41 -21.94 2.58
C VAL A 21 6.11 -21.57 1.88
N ALA A 22 6.05 -20.36 1.33
CA ALA A 22 4.94 -19.97 0.47
C ALA A 22 4.94 -20.85 -0.80
N PRO A 23 3.80 -21.39 -1.23
CA PRO A 23 3.71 -22.17 -2.46
C PRO A 23 4.09 -21.29 -3.66
N MET A 24 5.08 -21.73 -4.44
CA MET A 24 5.38 -21.13 -5.73
C MET A 24 4.20 -21.36 -6.68
N PRO A 25 3.71 -20.34 -7.42
CA PRO A 25 2.68 -20.55 -8.41
C PRO A 25 3.22 -21.41 -9.56
N SER A 26 2.61 -22.58 -9.75
CA SER A 26 2.77 -23.40 -10.95
C SER A 26 2.43 -22.57 -12.18
N ALA A 27 3.31 -22.59 -13.19
CA ALA A 27 3.13 -21.88 -14.45
C ALA A 27 1.92 -22.45 -15.22
N VAL A 28 0.79 -21.74 -15.14
CA VAL A 28 -0.33 -21.90 -16.07
C VAL A 28 -0.10 -20.94 -17.25
N PRO A 29 -0.18 -21.38 -18.52
CA PRO A 29 -0.08 -20.45 -19.64
C PRO A 29 -1.39 -19.64 -19.75
N ALA A 30 -1.31 -18.35 -19.46
CA ALA A 30 -2.42 -17.41 -19.66
C ALA A 30 -2.43 -16.88 -21.11
N PRO A 31 -3.62 -16.73 -21.76
CA PRO A 31 -3.71 -16.14 -23.09
C PRO A 31 -3.66 -14.60 -23.02
N ARG A 32 -2.88 -14.02 -23.92
CA ARG A 32 -2.89 -12.62 -24.43
C ARG A 32 -3.10 -11.50 -23.40
N ALA A 33 -1.99 -10.92 -22.96
CA ALA A 33 -1.93 -9.55 -22.44
C ALA A 33 -0.98 -8.70 -23.30
N THR A 34 -1.44 -7.48 -23.60
CA THR A 34 -0.80 -6.25 -24.08
C THR A 34 0.74 -6.17 -24.19
N PRO A 35 1.30 -5.38 -25.13
CA PRO A 35 2.73 -5.39 -25.45
C PRO A 35 3.56 -5.04 -24.22
N ARG A 36 4.33 -6.04 -23.78
CA ARG A 36 5.38 -5.95 -22.77
C ARG A 36 6.37 -4.87 -23.23
N PRO A 37 6.67 -3.82 -22.46
CA PRO A 37 7.81 -2.98 -22.77
C PRO A 37 9.04 -3.88 -22.69
N GLU A 38 9.64 -4.16 -23.85
CA GLU A 38 10.88 -4.93 -23.93
C GLU A 38 11.95 -4.22 -23.10
N LEU A 39 12.27 -4.82 -21.96
CA LEU A 39 13.43 -4.48 -21.16
C LEU A 39 14.66 -4.84 -21.98
N ARG A 40 15.14 -3.89 -22.78
CA ARG A 40 16.45 -4.03 -23.41
C ARG A 40 17.51 -3.94 -22.31
N PRO A 41 18.34 -4.97 -22.11
CA PRO A 41 19.50 -4.83 -21.24
C PRO A 41 20.39 -3.74 -21.85
N VAL A 42 20.63 -2.67 -21.09
CA VAL A 42 21.60 -1.63 -21.47
C VAL A 42 22.97 -2.30 -21.44
N THR A 43 23.44 -2.73 -22.60
CA THR A 43 24.80 -3.24 -22.78
C THR A 43 25.72 -2.03 -22.85
N GLY A 44 25.98 -1.46 -21.68
CA GLY A 44 26.96 -0.41 -21.46
C GLY A 44 27.66 -0.74 -20.15
N PHE A 45 28.88 -1.21 -20.25
CA PHE A 45 29.73 -1.60 -19.13
C PHE A 45 29.80 -0.47 -18.09
N GLY A 46 29.44 -0.76 -16.83
CA GLY A 46 29.84 0.07 -15.68
C GLY A 46 28.75 0.77 -14.85
N GLY A 47 27.46 0.47 -15.03
CA GLY A 47 26.39 1.03 -14.18
C GLY A 47 26.04 0.13 -13.00
N ARG A 48 26.28 0.59 -11.77
CA ARG A 48 25.92 -0.10 -10.51
C ARG A 48 24.44 -0.51 -10.52
N THR A 49 24.12 -1.71 -10.04
CA THR A 49 22.76 -2.28 -9.92
C THR A 49 21.82 -1.51 -8.97
N SER A 50 22.22 -0.35 -8.46
CA SER A 50 21.53 0.38 -7.39
C SER A 50 20.65 1.52 -7.90
N ASP A 51 20.88 2.03 -9.12
CA ASP A 51 20.08 3.13 -9.67
C ASP A 51 18.83 2.58 -10.37
N THR A 52 17.99 1.89 -9.61
CA THR A 52 16.58 1.82 -9.96
C THR A 52 16.05 3.25 -9.87
N LEU A 53 15.65 3.80 -11.02
CA LEU A 53 15.01 5.11 -11.14
C LEU A 53 13.71 5.09 -10.31
N VAL A 54 13.82 5.37 -9.01
CA VAL A 54 12.68 5.65 -8.15
C VAL A 54 12.04 6.91 -8.73
N HIS A 55 10.96 6.75 -9.48
CA HIS A 55 10.04 7.83 -9.80
C HIS A 55 9.54 8.38 -8.46
N ARG A 56 10.21 9.41 -7.95
CA ARG A 56 9.71 10.20 -6.83
C ARG A 56 8.52 11.01 -7.35
N SER A 57 7.35 10.38 -7.40
CA SER A 57 6.09 11.12 -7.48
C SER A 57 6.15 12.17 -6.37
N LYS A 58 6.05 13.45 -6.73
CA LYS A 58 6.06 14.55 -5.76
C LYS A 58 5.04 14.21 -4.68
N LYS A 59 5.50 13.99 -3.44
CA LYS A 59 4.61 13.68 -2.33
C LYS A 59 3.67 14.86 -2.15
N VAL A 60 2.40 14.68 -2.50
CA VAL A 60 1.37 15.68 -2.25
C VAL A 60 1.26 15.84 -0.74
N LYS A 61 1.49 17.06 -0.24
CA LYS A 61 1.36 17.36 1.17
C LYS A 61 -0.13 17.33 1.51
N LEU A 62 -0.54 16.35 2.30
CA LEU A 62 -1.91 16.25 2.79
C LEU A 62 -2.04 17.06 4.08
N THR A 63 -3.16 17.75 4.23
CA THR A 63 -3.50 18.54 5.42
C THR A 63 -4.85 18.08 5.94
N THR A 64 -4.97 17.95 7.26
CA THR A 64 -6.22 17.58 7.93
C THR A 64 -7.15 18.79 8.00
N LEU A 65 -8.40 18.62 7.60
CA LEU A 65 -9.45 19.65 7.68
C LEU A 65 -10.61 19.14 8.54
N GLU A 66 -11.02 19.92 9.52
CA GLU A 66 -12.22 19.65 10.31
C GLU A 66 -13.34 20.61 9.90
N VAL A 67 -14.47 20.06 9.46
CA VAL A 67 -15.61 20.84 8.97
C VAL A 67 -16.91 20.31 9.55
N LYS A 68 -17.77 21.20 10.04
CA LYS A 68 -19.14 20.88 10.44
C LYS A 68 -20.03 20.89 9.20
N VAL A 69 -20.48 19.70 8.79
CA VAL A 69 -21.30 19.52 7.59
C VAL A 69 -22.69 18.99 7.98
N PRO A 70 -23.78 19.45 7.34
CA PRO A 70 -25.10 18.88 7.55
C PRO A 70 -25.13 17.36 7.33
N LYS A 71 -25.87 16.64 8.21
CA LYS A 71 -25.94 15.17 8.20
C LYS A 71 -26.37 14.58 6.85
N ARG A 72 -27.24 15.29 6.11
CA ARG A 72 -27.70 14.87 4.78
C ARG A 72 -26.55 14.81 3.77
N VAL A 73 -25.71 15.84 3.74
CA VAL A 73 -24.56 15.94 2.83
C VAL A 73 -23.51 14.87 3.18
N ALA A 74 -23.21 14.68 4.46
CA ALA A 74 -22.28 13.65 4.91
C ALA A 74 -22.74 12.23 4.52
N LYS A 75 -24.05 11.95 4.59
CA LYS A 75 -24.60 10.66 4.12
C LYS A 75 -24.48 10.50 2.61
N ALA A 76 -24.81 11.53 1.83
CA ALA A 76 -24.70 11.49 0.37
C ALA A 76 -23.26 11.24 -0.09
N ALA A 77 -22.27 11.90 0.55
CA ALA A 77 -20.86 11.69 0.26
C ALA A 77 -20.43 10.24 0.55
N LYS A 78 -20.81 9.69 1.71
CA LYS A 78 -20.53 8.28 2.06
C LYS A 78 -21.18 7.29 1.11
N GLN A 79 -22.41 7.54 0.66
CA GLN A 79 -23.10 6.69 -0.29
C GLN A 79 -22.42 6.70 -1.66
N LYS A 80 -22.02 7.88 -2.15
CA LYS A 80 -21.25 8.01 -3.40
C LYS A 80 -19.90 7.30 -3.31
N ALA A 81 -19.20 7.42 -2.18
CA ALA A 81 -17.94 6.72 -1.94
C ALA A 81 -18.12 5.20 -2.01
N LYS A 82 -19.14 4.65 -1.33
CA LYS A 82 -19.47 3.23 -1.39
C LYS A 82 -19.84 2.76 -2.80
N ALA A 83 -20.67 3.50 -3.51
CA ALA A 83 -21.09 3.16 -4.87
C ALA A 83 -19.92 3.11 -5.86
N ARG A 84 -18.88 3.95 -5.64
CA ARG A 84 -17.68 4.00 -6.48
C ARG A 84 -16.52 3.14 -5.97
N GLY A 85 -16.66 2.49 -4.81
CA GLY A 85 -15.56 1.76 -4.18
C GLY A 85 -14.36 2.63 -3.77
N GLN A 86 -14.57 3.93 -3.59
CA GLN A 86 -13.51 4.91 -3.27
C GLN A 86 -13.53 5.27 -1.78
N ARG A 87 -12.40 5.82 -1.28
CA ARG A 87 -12.37 6.37 0.08
C ARG A 87 -13.18 7.67 0.11
N LEU A 88 -13.76 7.97 1.28
CA LEU A 88 -14.53 9.20 1.46
C LEU A 88 -13.67 10.44 1.18
N ASP A 89 -12.41 10.40 1.61
CA ASP A 89 -11.44 11.49 1.45
C ASP A 89 -11.21 11.83 -0.03
N ASP A 90 -11.13 10.83 -0.91
CA ASP A 90 -10.92 11.04 -2.36
C ASP A 90 -12.14 11.71 -3.00
N VAL A 91 -13.35 11.31 -2.59
CA VAL A 91 -14.60 11.89 -3.08
C VAL A 91 -14.75 13.34 -2.62
N VAL A 92 -14.40 13.63 -1.37
CA VAL A 92 -14.42 14.98 -0.83
C VAL A 92 -13.34 15.84 -1.49
N GLY A 93 -12.14 15.30 -1.68
CA GLY A 93 -11.04 15.97 -2.37
C GLY A 93 -11.38 16.32 -3.81
N ALA A 94 -11.97 15.40 -4.58
CA ALA A 94 -12.40 15.67 -5.95
C ALA A 94 -13.50 16.75 -5.99
N ALA A 95 -14.45 16.73 -5.05
CA ALA A 95 -15.50 17.75 -4.98
C ALA A 95 -14.93 19.14 -4.62
N LEU A 96 -13.95 19.19 -3.71
CA LEU A 96 -13.26 20.44 -3.36
C LEU A 96 -12.44 20.97 -4.53
N LEU A 97 -11.75 20.09 -5.26
CA LEU A 97 -10.98 20.46 -6.44
C LEU A 97 -11.90 21.07 -7.51
N ASN A 98 -13.01 20.42 -7.83
CA ASN A 98 -13.99 20.95 -8.78
C ASN A 98 -14.54 22.32 -8.34
N TYR A 99 -14.81 22.49 -7.04
CA TYR A 99 -15.28 23.76 -6.49
C TYR A 99 -14.24 24.88 -6.63
N VAL A 100 -12.95 24.58 -6.43
CA VAL A 100 -11.85 25.54 -6.58
C VAL A 100 -11.60 25.86 -8.06
N ASP A 101 -11.69 24.85 -8.93
CA ASP A 101 -11.49 24.99 -10.38
C ASP A 101 -12.70 25.64 -11.08
N GLY A 102 -13.81 25.84 -10.37
CA GLY A 102 -14.99 26.56 -10.88
C GLY A 102 -15.85 25.76 -11.86
N LEU A 103 -15.85 24.42 -11.74
CA LEU A 103 -16.64 23.49 -12.57
C LEU A 103 -17.92 23.00 -11.88
#